data_AF-A0A7J4SE38-F1
#
_entry.id   AF-A0A7J4SE38-F1
#
_cell.length_a   1.000
_cell.length_b   1.000
_cell.length_c   1.000
_cell.angle_alpha   90.00
_cell.angle_beta   90.00
_cell.angle_gamma   90.00
#
_symmetry.space_group_name_H-M   'P 1'
#
loop_
_entity.id
_entity.type
_entity.pdbx_description
1 polymer ?
#
loop_
_entity_poly.entity_id
_entity_poly.type
_entity_poly.pdbx_seq_one_letter_code
_entity_poly.pdbx_strand_id
1 'polypeptide(L)'
;MHLPYFGYGSNLNEDDWNQNSSRTAWRKTLIPIEGAHLLDYAPIYHYYSSTRNGGALDVLPRLGASTTGMLFEIQDGELTTLNKKEGYPNAYHHNRVFVQTKNGDIIEALTYTVNDNRREDKFVQPPDDYVQAVHEGLTRFGLNPDAQNTASRGENDAGICDYIFVYGTLREGEERAPLMIKNRISPWVAGTVQGELRNLGLYPALIQGNDCVHGELHQYAQIGEVLERLDRIEGHKSVGNPDNLYDRILINVTTASGIVQAWTYRMCELAGSRIESGDWKRR
;
A
#
# COMPACT_ATOMS: atom_id res chain seq x y z
N MET A 1 20.59 -6.04 13.99
CA MET A 1 19.14 -6.00 13.76
C MET A 1 18.92 -5.77 12.27
N HIS A 2 18.23 -6.67 11.60
CA HIS A 2 17.90 -6.51 10.18
C HIS A 2 16.66 -5.63 10.04
N LEU A 3 16.49 -4.98 8.88
CA LEU A 3 15.22 -4.37 8.51
C LEU A 3 14.10 -5.43 8.58
N PRO A 4 12.86 -5.07 8.94
CA PRO A 4 11.74 -6.00 8.88
C PRO A 4 11.51 -6.49 7.44
N TYR A 5 10.96 -7.68 7.29
CA TYR A 5 10.59 -8.27 6.01
C TYR A 5 9.12 -8.01 5.69
N PHE A 6 8.82 -7.40 4.55
CA PHE A 6 7.48 -7.28 4.01
C PHE A 6 7.21 -8.44 3.04
N GLY A 7 6.32 -9.35 3.46
CA GLY A 7 5.80 -10.41 2.62
C GLY A 7 4.44 -10.05 2.04
N TYR A 8 4.21 -10.40 0.78
CA TYR A 8 2.93 -10.14 0.08
C TYR A 8 2.39 -11.36 -0.67
N GLY A 9 3.09 -12.49 -0.63
CA GLY A 9 2.74 -13.73 -1.33
C GLY A 9 2.73 -14.95 -0.40
N SER A 10 3.12 -16.11 -0.93
CA SER A 10 3.00 -17.40 -0.21
C SER A 10 3.77 -17.48 1.12
N ASN A 11 4.70 -16.56 1.41
CA ASN A 11 5.37 -16.48 2.71
C ASN A 11 4.42 -16.21 3.88
N LEU A 12 3.21 -15.76 3.61
CA LEU A 12 2.17 -15.54 4.61
C LEU A 12 1.49 -16.86 5.03
N ASN A 13 1.67 -17.94 4.26
CA ASN A 13 1.04 -19.23 4.53
C ASN A 13 2.05 -20.19 5.19
N GLU A 14 1.80 -20.52 6.45
CA GLU A 14 2.63 -21.41 7.25
C GLU A 14 2.69 -22.82 6.67
N ASP A 15 1.57 -23.35 6.18
CA ASP A 15 1.49 -24.71 5.66
C ASP A 15 2.25 -24.83 4.33
N ASP A 16 2.04 -23.89 3.40
CA ASP A 16 2.82 -23.76 2.17
C ASP A 16 4.33 -23.64 2.45
N TRP A 17 4.71 -22.82 3.44
CA TRP A 17 6.10 -22.68 3.83
C TRP A 17 6.69 -24.01 4.31
N ASN A 18 5.95 -24.74 5.15
CA ASN A 18 6.43 -25.94 5.83
C ASN A 18 6.34 -27.21 4.98
N GLN A 19 5.72 -27.18 3.79
CA GLN A 19 5.74 -28.31 2.84
C GLN A 19 7.16 -28.79 2.52
N ASN A 20 8.15 -27.89 2.57
CA ASN A 20 9.55 -28.27 2.48
C ASN A 20 10.18 -28.36 3.87
N SER A 21 10.24 -29.59 4.39
CA SER A 21 10.79 -29.90 5.71
C SER A 21 12.30 -29.70 5.83
N SER A 22 13.03 -29.40 4.75
CA SER A 22 14.47 -29.08 4.81
C SER A 22 14.74 -27.63 5.22
N ARG A 23 13.69 -26.79 5.31
CA ARG A 23 13.78 -25.39 5.77
C ARG A 23 13.56 -25.32 7.27
N THR A 24 14.10 -24.28 7.90
CA THR A 24 13.64 -23.89 9.23
C THR A 24 12.12 -23.61 9.17
N ALA A 25 11.41 -24.13 10.17
CA ALA A 25 9.96 -24.00 10.25
C ALA A 25 9.55 -22.52 10.29
N TRP A 26 8.43 -22.18 9.66
CA TRP A 26 7.96 -20.80 9.51
C TRP A 26 7.98 -20.00 10.82
N ARG A 27 7.44 -20.56 11.92
CA ARG A 27 7.39 -19.93 13.25
C ARG A 27 8.76 -19.68 13.90
N LYS A 28 9.80 -20.34 13.41
CA LYS A 28 11.19 -20.17 13.84
C LYS A 28 11.97 -19.22 12.92
N THR A 29 11.38 -18.80 11.79
CA THR A 29 12.02 -17.90 10.82
C THR A 29 11.37 -16.53 10.80
N LEU A 30 10.03 -16.46 10.79
CA LEU A 30 9.26 -15.23 10.66
C LEU A 30 8.36 -15.01 11.88
N ILE A 31 8.49 -13.85 12.52
CA ILE A 31 7.62 -13.39 13.60
C ILE A 31 6.74 -12.27 13.05
N PRO A 32 5.40 -12.45 12.96
CA PRO A 32 4.52 -11.42 12.42
C PRO A 32 4.51 -10.17 13.31
N ILE A 33 4.61 -8.99 12.69
CA ILE A 33 4.58 -7.67 13.35
C ILE A 33 3.18 -7.06 13.17
N GLU A 34 2.87 -6.57 11.95
CA GLU A 34 1.57 -6.00 11.60
C GLU A 34 1.30 -6.05 10.09
N GLY A 35 0.04 -5.88 9.70
CA GLY A 35 -0.34 -5.69 8.30
C GLY A 35 0.11 -4.33 7.77
N ALA A 36 0.54 -4.30 6.51
CA ALA A 36 1.03 -3.08 5.87
C ALA A 36 0.67 -3.01 4.38
N HIS A 37 0.78 -1.82 3.81
CA HIS A 37 0.59 -1.55 2.40
C HIS A 37 1.89 -1.12 1.75
N LEU A 38 2.32 -1.85 0.71
CA LEU A 38 3.35 -1.37 -0.20
C LEU A 38 2.71 -0.41 -1.21
N LEU A 39 2.97 0.89 -1.03
CA LEU A 39 2.37 1.96 -1.81
C LEU A 39 3.09 2.13 -3.16
N ASP A 40 2.32 2.41 -4.21
CA ASP A 40 2.79 2.55 -5.60
C ASP A 40 3.43 1.28 -6.18
N TYR A 41 2.97 0.11 -5.74
CA TYR A 41 3.30 -1.18 -6.34
C TYR A 41 2.05 -2.02 -6.56
N ALA A 42 1.94 -2.60 -7.76
CA ALA A 42 0.88 -3.54 -8.12
C ALA A 42 1.36 -4.99 -8.01
N PRO A 43 0.53 -5.91 -7.48
CA PRO A 43 0.82 -7.34 -7.56
C PRO A 43 0.70 -7.82 -9.01
N ILE A 44 1.59 -8.71 -9.44
CA ILE A 44 1.65 -9.19 -10.83
C ILE A 44 2.20 -10.61 -10.94
N TYR A 45 1.78 -11.32 -12.00
CA TYR A 45 2.31 -12.63 -12.39
C TYR A 45 2.91 -12.55 -13.80
N HIS A 46 4.22 -12.38 -13.85
CA HIS A 46 4.98 -12.11 -15.08
C HIS A 46 6.27 -12.94 -15.16
N TYR A 47 6.36 -14.04 -14.42
CA TYR A 47 7.52 -14.94 -14.53
C TYR A 47 7.12 -16.38 -14.22
N TYR A 48 7.78 -17.31 -14.90
CA TYR A 48 7.60 -18.74 -14.63
C TYR A 48 8.50 -19.24 -13.49
N SER A 49 7.88 -19.85 -12.49
CA SER A 49 8.55 -20.56 -11.40
C SER A 49 8.48 -22.07 -11.63
N SER A 50 9.65 -22.72 -11.76
CA SER A 50 9.73 -24.18 -11.86
C SER A 50 9.25 -24.88 -10.59
N THR A 51 9.47 -24.29 -9.42
CA THR A 51 9.00 -24.83 -8.14
C THR A 51 7.49 -24.79 -8.01
N ARG A 52 6.84 -23.76 -8.57
CA ARG A 52 5.37 -23.65 -8.60
C ARG A 52 4.76 -24.32 -9.83
N ASN A 53 5.55 -24.63 -10.85
CA ASN A 53 5.06 -25.12 -12.14
C ASN A 53 4.04 -24.14 -12.78
N GLY A 54 4.34 -22.84 -12.69
CA GLY A 54 3.47 -21.78 -13.21
C GLY A 54 3.93 -20.39 -12.77
N GLY A 55 3.04 -19.41 -12.93
CA GLY A 55 3.26 -18.04 -12.49
C GLY A 55 3.47 -17.96 -10.98
N ALA A 56 4.38 -17.10 -10.55
CA ALA A 56 4.52 -16.76 -9.14
C ALA A 56 4.48 -15.25 -8.94
N LEU A 57 4.07 -14.86 -7.73
CA LEU A 57 3.69 -13.50 -7.43
C LEU A 57 4.93 -12.60 -7.32
N ASP A 58 4.85 -11.46 -7.97
CA ASP A 58 5.79 -10.35 -7.85
C ASP A 58 5.04 -9.04 -7.60
N VAL A 59 5.79 -7.96 -7.36
CA VAL A 59 5.25 -6.60 -7.36
C VAL A 59 6.06 -5.71 -8.31
N LEU A 60 5.38 -4.81 -9.02
CA LEU A 60 6.03 -3.83 -9.88
C LEU A 60 5.59 -2.41 -9.56
N PRO A 61 6.49 -1.41 -9.69
CA PRO A 61 6.13 -0.01 -9.53
C PRO A 61 4.96 0.38 -10.41
N ARG A 62 3.92 0.93 -9.78
CA ARG A 62 2.73 1.44 -10.44
C ARG A 62 2.06 2.48 -9.55
N LEU A 63 2.18 3.74 -9.96
CA LEU A 63 1.62 4.88 -9.24
C LEU A 63 0.11 4.71 -9.01
N GLY A 64 -0.33 4.87 -7.76
CA GLY A 64 -1.73 4.71 -7.34
C GLY A 64 -2.17 3.28 -7.09
N ALA A 65 -1.29 2.30 -7.28
CA ALA A 65 -1.51 0.93 -6.83
C ALA A 65 -1.08 0.73 -5.38
N SER A 66 -1.62 -0.30 -4.73
CA SER A 66 -1.19 -0.76 -3.42
C SER A 66 -1.23 -2.27 -3.35
N THR A 67 -0.17 -2.85 -2.81
CA THR A 67 -0.12 -4.28 -2.47
C THR A 67 -0.18 -4.45 -0.97
N THR A 68 -1.23 -5.10 -0.47
CA THR A 68 -1.36 -5.44 0.95
C THR A 68 -0.43 -6.61 1.30
N GLY A 69 0.17 -6.59 2.47
CA GLY A 69 1.01 -7.67 2.97
C GLY A 69 1.22 -7.60 4.46
N MET A 70 2.18 -8.38 4.95
CA MET A 70 2.50 -8.52 6.35
C MET A 70 3.97 -8.19 6.59
N LEU A 71 4.23 -7.38 7.61
CA LEU A 71 5.57 -7.16 8.14
C LEU A 71 5.95 -8.29 9.09
N PHE A 72 7.18 -8.76 8.97
CA PHE A 72 7.77 -9.79 9.79
C PHE A 72 9.11 -9.34 10.34
N GLU A 73 9.38 -9.67 11.60
CA GLU A 73 10.75 -9.76 12.09
C GLU A 73 11.34 -11.09 11.61
N ILE A 74 12.58 -11.04 11.11
CA ILE A 74 13.34 -12.23 10.73
C ILE A 74 14.17 -12.64 11.96
N GLN A 75 14.00 -13.87 12.43
CA GLN A 75 14.78 -14.37 13.57
C GLN A 75 16.29 -14.40 13.26
N ASP A 76 17.12 -14.25 14.29
CA ASP A 76 18.57 -14.20 14.17
C ASP A 76 19.12 -15.43 13.43
N GLY A 77 19.87 -15.19 12.35
CA GLY A 77 20.45 -16.23 11.49
C GLY A 77 19.52 -16.75 10.38
N GLU A 78 18.22 -16.44 10.42
CA GLU A 78 17.22 -17.02 9.53
C GLU A 78 16.99 -16.27 8.22
N LEU A 79 17.68 -15.14 8.02
CA LEU A 79 17.75 -14.48 6.71
C LEU A 79 18.29 -15.44 5.63
N THR A 80 19.17 -16.37 6.01
CA THR A 80 19.69 -17.38 5.08
C THR A 80 18.61 -18.38 4.63
N THR A 81 17.68 -18.75 5.51
CA THR A 81 16.53 -19.60 5.18
C THR A 81 15.59 -18.89 4.22
N LEU A 82 15.29 -17.61 4.49
CA LEU A 82 14.47 -16.79 3.60
C LEU A 82 15.12 -16.63 2.22
N ASN A 83 16.41 -16.27 2.16
CA ASN A 83 17.15 -16.16 0.90
C ASN A 83 17.15 -17.45 0.08
N LYS A 84 17.31 -18.62 0.72
CA LYS A 84 17.24 -19.92 0.04
C LYS A 84 15.85 -20.18 -0.54
N LYS A 85 14.78 -19.83 0.18
CA LYS A 85 13.40 -20.00 -0.30
C LYS A 85 13.14 -19.14 -1.54
N GLU A 86 13.57 -17.88 -1.50
CA GLU A 86 13.39 -16.90 -2.58
C GLU A 86 14.33 -17.12 -3.77
N GLY A 87 15.15 -18.17 -3.75
CA GLY A 87 16.14 -18.45 -4.79
C GLY A 87 17.15 -17.32 -4.99
N TYR A 88 17.41 -16.53 -3.95
CA TYR A 88 18.34 -15.41 -3.98
C TYR A 88 19.77 -15.91 -4.23
N PRO A 89 20.57 -15.21 -5.07
CA PRO A 89 20.25 -13.97 -5.79
C PRO A 89 19.67 -14.19 -7.20
N ASN A 90 19.41 -15.43 -7.61
CA ASN A 90 19.15 -15.77 -9.00
C ASN A 90 17.68 -15.62 -9.43
N ALA A 91 16.73 -15.85 -8.51
CA ALA A 91 15.29 -15.72 -8.79
C ALA A 91 14.75 -14.35 -8.41
N TYR A 92 15.00 -13.95 -7.17
CA TYR A 92 14.63 -12.66 -6.61
C TYR A 92 15.87 -11.95 -6.05
N HIS A 93 15.82 -10.62 -6.05
CA HIS A 93 16.73 -9.77 -5.29
C HIS A 93 15.98 -9.14 -4.13
N HIS A 94 16.67 -8.92 -3.00
CA HIS A 94 16.07 -8.16 -1.92
C HIS A 94 16.12 -6.68 -2.26
N ASN A 95 14.97 -6.01 -2.18
CA ASN A 95 14.86 -4.56 -2.32
C ASN A 95 14.49 -3.94 -0.98
N ARG A 96 14.98 -2.71 -0.80
CA ARG A 96 14.45 -1.85 0.26
C ARG A 96 13.24 -1.14 -0.30
N VAL A 97 12.14 -1.24 0.42
CA VAL A 97 10.87 -0.62 0.07
C VAL A 97 10.33 0.14 1.27
N PHE A 98 9.46 1.10 1.01
CA PHE A 98 8.73 1.79 2.06
C PHE A 98 7.30 1.27 2.09
N VAL A 99 6.86 0.84 3.26
CA VAL A 99 5.49 0.36 3.47
C VAL A 99 4.78 1.21 4.49
N GLN A 100 3.48 1.36 4.30
CA GLN A 100 2.60 2.04 5.21
C GLN A 100 2.01 1.05 6.23
N THR A 101 2.21 1.31 7.51
CA THR A 101 1.61 0.55 8.62
C THR A 101 0.11 0.82 8.74
N LYS A 102 -0.58 0.07 9.63
CA LYS A 102 -2.00 0.29 9.90
C LYS A 102 -2.31 1.71 10.38
N ASN A 103 -1.36 2.33 11.09
CA ASN A 103 -1.50 3.67 11.64
C ASN A 103 -1.10 4.78 10.64
N GLY A 104 -0.73 4.39 9.41
CA GLY A 104 -0.32 5.29 8.35
C GLY A 104 1.17 5.67 8.38
N ASP A 105 1.96 5.12 9.30
CA ASP A 105 3.40 5.40 9.38
C ASP A 105 4.14 4.73 8.23
N ILE A 106 5.13 5.43 7.69
CA ILE A 106 5.96 4.92 6.60
C ILE A 106 7.24 4.35 7.19
N ILE A 107 7.49 3.06 6.97
CA ILE A 107 8.69 2.38 7.45
C ILE A 107 9.46 1.73 6.30
N GLU A 108 10.78 1.67 6.43
CA GLU A 108 11.66 0.94 5.50
C GLU A 108 11.64 -0.56 5.84
N ALA A 109 11.47 -1.41 4.82
CA ALA A 109 11.43 -2.86 4.94
C ALA A 109 12.19 -3.53 3.79
N LEU A 110 12.64 -4.77 4.03
CA LEU A 110 13.11 -5.67 2.98
C LEU A 110 11.91 -6.32 2.29
N THR A 111 11.97 -6.47 0.98
CA THR A 111 11.07 -7.35 0.23
C THR A 111 11.84 -8.04 -0.88
N TYR A 112 11.23 -9.01 -1.56
CA TYR A 112 11.87 -9.73 -2.66
C TYR A 112 11.11 -9.45 -3.94
N THR A 113 11.76 -8.91 -4.97
CA THR A 113 11.15 -8.77 -6.30
C THR A 113 11.89 -9.59 -7.36
N VAL A 114 11.18 -10.03 -8.40
CA VAL A 114 11.76 -10.90 -9.44
C VAL A 114 12.85 -10.14 -10.18
N ASN A 115 13.95 -10.84 -10.48
CA ASN A 115 15.04 -10.28 -11.28
C ASN A 115 14.58 -9.91 -12.70
N ASP A 116 15.03 -8.76 -13.19
CA ASP A 116 14.64 -8.23 -14.51
C ASP A 116 14.82 -9.25 -15.64
N ASN A 117 15.90 -10.04 -15.61
CA ASN A 117 16.22 -11.05 -16.63
C ASN A 117 15.33 -12.29 -16.60
N ARG A 118 14.46 -12.44 -15.60
CA ARG A 118 13.51 -13.56 -15.47
C ARG A 118 12.08 -13.15 -15.77
N ARG A 119 11.82 -11.85 -15.94
CA ARG A 119 10.49 -11.33 -16.27
C ARG A 119 10.13 -11.69 -17.71
N GLU A 120 8.87 -12.00 -17.91
CA GLU A 120 8.23 -12.18 -19.20
C GLU A 120 7.34 -10.97 -19.48
N ASP A 121 7.25 -10.55 -20.75
CA ASP A 121 6.39 -9.42 -21.14
C ASP A 121 4.88 -9.74 -21.04
N LYS A 122 4.53 -10.98 -20.73
CA LYS A 122 3.17 -11.49 -20.70
C LYS A 122 2.80 -12.03 -19.33
N PHE A 123 1.51 -12.01 -19.05
CA PHE A 123 0.94 -12.70 -17.91
C PHE A 123 1.29 -14.20 -17.94
N VAL A 124 1.72 -14.73 -16.80
CA VAL A 124 2.01 -16.15 -16.59
C VAL A 124 0.99 -16.69 -15.59
N GLN A 125 0.11 -17.58 -16.03
CA GLN A 125 -0.96 -18.15 -15.19
C GLN A 125 -0.37 -18.84 -13.95
N PRO A 126 -0.71 -18.41 -12.72
CA PRO A 126 -0.36 -19.16 -11.52
C PRO A 126 -1.20 -20.43 -11.36
N PRO A 127 -0.64 -21.46 -10.71
CA PRO A 127 -1.40 -22.62 -10.26
C PRO A 127 -2.45 -22.25 -9.20
N ASP A 128 -3.61 -22.92 -9.22
CA ASP A 128 -4.72 -22.63 -8.30
C ASP A 128 -4.36 -22.84 -6.83
N ASP A 129 -3.57 -23.87 -6.50
CA ASP A 129 -3.10 -24.14 -5.14
C ASP A 129 -2.16 -23.04 -4.62
N TYR A 130 -1.34 -22.46 -5.50
CA TYR A 130 -0.52 -21.31 -5.16
C TYR A 130 -1.35 -20.05 -4.91
N VAL A 131 -2.36 -19.77 -5.74
CA VAL A 131 -3.29 -18.65 -5.53
C VAL A 131 -4.03 -18.81 -4.20
N GLN A 132 -4.51 -20.02 -3.92
CA GLN A 132 -5.19 -20.35 -2.67
C GLN A 132 -4.27 -20.14 -1.45
N ALA A 133 -2.99 -20.55 -1.53
CA ALA A 133 -2.04 -20.34 -0.46
C ALA A 133 -1.82 -18.84 -0.16
N VAL A 134 -1.70 -17.99 -1.19
CA VAL A 134 -1.58 -16.54 -1.03
C VAL A 134 -2.84 -15.94 -0.39
N HIS A 135 -4.00 -16.33 -0.90
CA HIS A 135 -5.30 -15.90 -0.37
C HIS A 135 -5.43 -16.24 1.12
N GLU A 136 -5.24 -17.51 1.48
CA GLU A 136 -5.35 -18.00 2.86
C GLU A 136 -4.34 -17.32 3.79
N GLY A 137 -3.11 -17.09 3.32
CA GLY A 137 -2.09 -16.37 4.06
C GLY A 137 -2.55 -14.95 4.42
N LEU A 138 -3.06 -14.19 3.46
CA LEU A 138 -3.57 -12.83 3.68
C LEU A 138 -4.80 -12.84 4.60
N THR A 139 -5.79 -13.68 4.32
CA THR A 139 -7.03 -13.76 5.12
C THR A 139 -6.77 -14.20 6.55
N ARG A 140 -5.79 -15.09 6.79
CA ARG A 140 -5.39 -15.50 8.15
C ARG A 140 -4.88 -14.33 9.01
N PHE A 141 -4.27 -13.33 8.40
CA PHE A 141 -3.86 -12.09 9.07
C PHE A 141 -4.94 -11.00 9.07
N GLY A 142 -6.15 -11.30 8.58
CA GLY A 142 -7.24 -10.32 8.45
C GLY A 142 -6.99 -9.28 7.35
N LEU A 143 -6.12 -9.59 6.38
CA LEU A 143 -5.76 -8.72 5.27
C LEU A 143 -6.65 -9.00 4.06
N ASN A 144 -6.92 -7.98 3.26
CA ASN A 144 -7.72 -8.12 2.03
C ASN A 144 -6.85 -8.72 0.89
N PRO A 145 -7.20 -9.91 0.35
CA PRO A 145 -6.48 -10.54 -0.76
C PRO A 145 -6.88 -10.08 -2.16
N ASP A 146 -7.84 -9.16 -2.30
CA ASP A 146 -8.46 -8.80 -3.59
C ASP A 146 -7.45 -8.39 -4.64
N ALA A 147 -6.46 -7.55 -4.30
CA ALA A 147 -5.43 -7.11 -5.25
C ALA A 147 -4.65 -8.30 -5.83
N GLN A 148 -4.20 -9.23 -4.97
CA GLN A 148 -3.48 -10.43 -5.38
C GLN A 148 -4.36 -11.41 -6.16
N ASN A 149 -5.63 -11.56 -5.77
CA ASN A 149 -6.58 -12.39 -6.48
C ASN A 149 -6.86 -11.82 -7.89
N THR A 150 -7.03 -10.51 -8.02
CA THR A 150 -7.15 -9.80 -9.30
C THR A 150 -5.91 -9.98 -10.18
N ALA A 151 -4.72 -9.84 -9.61
CA ALA A 151 -3.48 -10.13 -10.32
C ALA A 151 -3.41 -11.57 -10.83
N SER A 152 -3.91 -12.55 -10.07
CA SER A 152 -3.90 -13.97 -10.46
C SER A 152 -4.78 -14.30 -11.67
N ARG A 153 -5.70 -13.39 -12.02
CA ARG A 153 -6.55 -13.48 -13.22
C ARG A 153 -5.99 -12.71 -14.41
N GLY A 154 -4.82 -12.06 -14.26
CA GLY A 154 -4.21 -11.24 -15.30
C GLY A 154 -4.92 -9.90 -15.52
N GLU A 155 -5.69 -9.43 -14.54
CA GLU A 155 -6.45 -8.19 -14.65
C GLU A 155 -5.56 -6.96 -14.45
N ASN A 156 -5.74 -5.96 -15.32
CA ASN A 156 -4.88 -4.78 -15.39
C ASN A 156 -5.11 -3.77 -14.27
N ASP A 157 -6.07 -3.93 -13.38
CA ASP A 157 -6.40 -3.00 -12.30
C ASP A 157 -6.04 -3.54 -10.91
N ALA A 158 -5.27 -4.63 -10.85
CA ALA A 158 -4.78 -5.22 -9.62
C ALA A 158 -4.14 -4.18 -8.68
N GLY A 159 -4.75 -4.01 -7.50
CA GLY A 159 -4.28 -3.12 -6.44
C GLY A 159 -4.53 -1.63 -6.68
N ILE A 160 -5.23 -1.23 -7.75
CA ILE A 160 -5.49 0.19 -8.02
C ILE A 160 -6.50 0.75 -7.03
N CYS A 161 -6.13 1.84 -6.36
CA CYS A 161 -7.04 2.67 -5.57
C CYS A 161 -7.33 3.94 -6.36
N ASP A 162 -8.56 4.10 -6.82
CA ASP A 162 -9.01 5.19 -7.69
C ASP A 162 -9.66 6.37 -6.94
N TYR A 163 -9.61 6.34 -5.61
CA TYR A 163 -10.20 7.34 -4.74
C TYR A 163 -9.18 8.28 -4.11
N ILE A 164 -9.56 9.55 -3.97
CA ILE A 164 -8.79 10.57 -3.27
C ILE A 164 -9.70 11.27 -2.25
N PHE A 165 -9.24 11.35 -1.02
CA PHE A 165 -9.88 12.10 0.05
C PHE A 165 -9.18 13.45 0.23
N VAL A 166 -9.95 14.54 0.24
CA VAL A 166 -9.45 15.89 0.48
C VAL A 166 -10.23 16.57 1.60
N TYR A 167 -9.51 17.24 2.50
CA TYR A 167 -10.07 17.84 3.72
C TYR A 167 -9.90 19.37 3.79
N GLY A 168 -9.17 19.97 2.84
CA GLY A 168 -8.73 21.35 2.89
C GLY A 168 -9.04 22.19 1.65
N THR A 169 -8.04 22.94 1.16
CA THR A 169 -8.17 23.91 0.06
C THR A 169 -8.55 23.29 -1.30
N LEU A 170 -8.42 21.97 -1.44
CA LEU A 170 -8.87 21.19 -2.60
C LEU A 170 -10.38 20.89 -2.60
N ARG A 171 -11.08 21.15 -1.50
CA ARG A 171 -12.53 20.89 -1.37
C ARG A 171 -13.35 21.86 -2.21
N GLU A 172 -14.53 21.42 -2.66
CA GLU A 172 -15.44 22.20 -3.49
C GLU A 172 -15.74 23.58 -2.87
N GLY A 173 -15.56 24.65 -3.64
CA GLY A 173 -15.73 26.03 -3.17
C GLY A 173 -14.51 26.67 -2.48
N GLU A 174 -13.41 25.93 -2.28
CA GLU A 174 -12.12 26.48 -1.84
C GLU A 174 -11.20 26.80 -3.05
N GLU A 175 -10.11 27.53 -2.80
CA GLU A 175 -9.24 28.11 -3.84
C GLU A 175 -8.66 27.09 -4.84
N ARG A 176 -8.42 25.84 -4.44
CA ARG A 176 -7.81 24.79 -5.27
C ARG A 176 -8.82 23.77 -5.78
N ALA A 177 -10.11 23.93 -5.50
CA ALA A 177 -11.17 23.05 -6.00
C ALA A 177 -11.13 22.78 -7.52
N PRO A 178 -10.82 23.77 -8.40
CA PRO A 178 -10.76 23.51 -9.84
C PRO A 178 -9.75 22.43 -10.25
N LEU A 179 -8.71 22.18 -9.44
CA LEU A 179 -7.68 21.17 -9.70
C LEU A 179 -8.19 19.73 -9.52
N MET A 180 -9.33 19.55 -8.84
CA MET A 180 -9.97 18.25 -8.58
C MET A 180 -10.93 17.82 -9.69
N ILE A 181 -11.28 18.71 -10.62
CA ILE A 181 -12.29 18.45 -11.67
C ILE A 181 -11.73 17.55 -12.78
N LYS A 182 -10.47 17.77 -13.20
CA LYS A 182 -9.86 17.02 -14.30
C LYS A 182 -9.78 15.53 -13.97
N ASN A 183 -10.29 14.68 -14.87
CA ASN A 183 -10.35 13.21 -14.82
C ASN A 183 -11.30 12.63 -13.75
N ARG A 184 -12.07 13.47 -13.04
CA ARG A 184 -13.06 13.00 -12.06
C ARG A 184 -14.23 12.33 -12.76
N ILE A 185 -14.61 11.12 -12.33
CA ILE A 185 -15.63 10.30 -13.02
C ILE A 185 -17.01 10.29 -12.37
N SER A 186 -17.12 10.80 -11.14
CA SER A 186 -18.37 10.89 -10.40
C SER A 186 -18.41 12.14 -9.51
N PRO A 187 -19.59 12.59 -9.08
CA PRO A 187 -19.69 13.62 -8.04
C PRO A 187 -18.98 13.16 -6.77
N TRP A 188 -18.38 14.11 -6.05
CA TRP A 188 -17.75 13.80 -4.77
C TRP A 188 -18.80 13.38 -3.72
N VAL A 189 -18.36 12.58 -2.76
CA VAL A 189 -19.18 12.10 -1.64
C VAL A 189 -18.60 12.63 -0.34
N ALA A 190 -19.45 13.05 0.60
CA ALA A 190 -18.99 13.45 1.93
C ALA A 190 -18.41 12.24 2.67
N GLY A 191 -17.26 12.43 3.32
CA GLY A 191 -16.61 11.39 4.09
C GLY A 191 -15.90 11.93 5.31
N THR A 192 -15.58 11.02 6.24
CA THR A 192 -14.77 11.34 7.42
C THR A 192 -13.62 10.36 7.57
N VAL A 193 -12.52 10.85 8.15
CA VAL A 193 -11.35 10.05 8.53
C VAL A 193 -11.00 10.31 9.98
N GLN A 194 -10.27 9.38 10.60
CA GLN A 194 -9.66 9.62 11.90
C GLN A 194 -8.37 10.42 11.73
N GLY A 195 -8.20 11.45 12.54
CA GLY A 195 -7.02 12.30 12.53
C GLY A 195 -7.28 13.61 13.25
N GLU A 196 -6.29 14.49 13.29
CA GLU A 196 -6.48 15.84 13.80
C GLU A 196 -6.24 16.84 12.66
N LEU A 197 -7.14 17.82 12.54
CA LEU A 197 -7.02 18.88 11.55
C LEU A 197 -6.38 20.12 12.17
N ARG A 198 -5.32 20.62 11.54
CA ARG A 198 -4.56 21.79 11.97
C ARG A 198 -4.67 22.91 10.96
N ASN A 199 -4.67 24.15 11.44
CA ASN A 199 -4.64 25.35 10.62
C ASN A 199 -3.20 25.90 10.55
N LEU A 200 -2.60 25.88 9.35
CA LEU A 200 -1.27 26.47 9.09
C LEU A 200 -1.38 27.91 8.53
N GLY A 201 -2.56 28.51 8.59
CA GLY A 201 -2.87 29.82 8.01
C GLY A 201 -3.47 29.65 6.61
N LEU A 202 -2.62 29.47 5.60
CA LEU A 202 -3.07 29.43 4.20
C LEU A 202 -3.67 28.07 3.80
N TYR A 203 -3.31 27.00 4.49
CA TYR A 203 -3.75 25.64 4.18
C TYR A 203 -3.83 24.79 5.47
N PRO A 204 -4.66 23.75 5.51
CA PRO A 204 -4.72 22.85 6.65
C PRO A 204 -3.70 21.71 6.55
N ALA A 205 -3.39 21.12 7.70
CA ALA A 205 -2.71 19.84 7.78
C ALA A 205 -3.58 18.79 8.47
N LEU A 206 -3.64 17.59 7.87
CA LEU A 206 -4.10 16.39 8.56
C LEU A 206 -2.88 15.76 9.24
N ILE A 207 -3.00 15.47 10.53
CA ILE A 207 -1.99 14.72 11.29
C ILE A 207 -2.66 13.50 11.93
N GLN A 208 -1.83 12.57 12.43
CA GLN A 208 -2.33 11.44 13.19
C GLN A 208 -3.03 11.90 14.46
N GLY A 209 -4.20 11.33 14.73
CA GLY A 209 -5.05 11.69 15.87
C GLY A 209 -6.31 10.83 15.91
N ASN A 210 -7.08 10.98 16.99
CA ASN A 210 -8.31 10.20 17.20
C ASN A 210 -9.59 11.01 16.94
N ASP A 211 -9.46 12.26 16.52
CA ASP A 211 -10.63 13.10 16.20
C ASP A 211 -11.21 12.74 14.82
N CYS A 212 -12.33 13.35 14.50
CA CYS A 212 -13.02 13.17 13.24
C CYS A 212 -12.69 14.34 12.31
N VAL A 213 -12.11 14.06 11.14
CA VAL A 213 -11.85 15.07 10.11
C VAL A 213 -12.83 14.90 8.96
N HIS A 214 -13.51 15.99 8.60
CA HIS A 214 -14.50 16.05 7.54
C HIS A 214 -13.88 16.44 6.20
N GLY A 215 -14.26 15.73 5.14
CA GLY A 215 -13.75 16.00 3.80
C GLY A 215 -14.64 15.46 2.70
N GLU A 216 -14.06 15.41 1.51
CA GLU A 216 -14.69 15.03 0.26
C GLU A 216 -13.92 13.88 -0.37
N LEU A 217 -14.64 12.83 -0.75
CA LEU A 217 -14.14 11.67 -1.45
C LEU A 217 -14.41 11.82 -2.94
N HIS A 218 -13.37 11.78 -3.77
CA HIS A 218 -13.42 11.92 -5.23
C HIS A 218 -12.91 10.64 -5.89
N GLN A 219 -13.47 10.26 -7.04
CA GLN A 219 -13.10 9.06 -7.80
C GLN A 219 -12.56 9.41 -9.20
N TYR A 220 -11.57 8.65 -9.69
CA TYR A 220 -10.82 8.96 -10.91
C TYR A 220 -10.46 7.73 -11.76
N ALA A 221 -10.71 7.76 -13.07
CA ALA A 221 -10.29 6.66 -13.96
C ALA A 221 -8.77 6.57 -14.19
N GLN A 222 -8.06 7.71 -14.12
CA GLN A 222 -6.62 7.82 -14.38
C GLN A 222 -5.90 8.31 -13.13
N ILE A 223 -5.91 7.49 -12.07
CA ILE A 223 -5.39 7.90 -10.77
C ILE A 223 -3.94 8.39 -10.82
N GLY A 224 -3.08 7.76 -11.64
CA GLY A 224 -1.67 8.16 -11.79
C GLY A 224 -1.50 9.63 -12.17
N GLU A 225 -2.19 10.11 -13.22
CA GLU A 225 -2.11 11.53 -13.63
C GLU A 225 -2.63 12.51 -12.56
N VAL A 226 -3.57 12.04 -11.74
CA VAL A 226 -4.14 12.85 -10.66
C VAL A 226 -3.15 12.92 -9.51
N LEU A 227 -2.54 11.80 -9.13
CA LEU A 227 -1.50 11.75 -8.10
C LEU A 227 -0.26 12.56 -8.51
N GLU A 228 0.23 12.47 -9.76
CA GLU A 228 1.33 13.32 -10.22
C GLU A 228 1.03 14.82 -10.13
N ARG A 229 -0.24 15.20 -10.29
CA ARG A 229 -0.67 16.59 -10.14
C ARG A 229 -0.72 16.99 -8.67
N LEU A 230 -1.33 16.17 -7.82
CA LEU A 230 -1.50 16.46 -6.40
C LEU A 230 -0.17 16.36 -5.64
N ASP A 231 0.71 15.42 -5.97
CA ASP A 231 2.04 15.26 -5.39
C ASP A 231 2.86 16.54 -5.56
N ARG A 232 2.77 17.21 -6.72
CA ARG A 232 3.39 18.53 -6.95
C ARG A 232 2.81 19.66 -6.11
N ILE A 233 1.51 19.63 -5.85
CA ILE A 233 0.80 20.67 -5.08
C ILE A 233 1.09 20.52 -3.59
N GLU A 234 1.10 19.28 -3.11
CA GLU A 234 1.28 18.91 -1.71
C GLU A 234 2.75 18.70 -1.34
N GLY A 235 3.69 18.91 -2.28
CA GLY A 235 5.12 18.76 -2.03
C GLY A 235 5.54 17.33 -1.67
N HIS A 236 4.84 16.33 -2.21
CA HIS A 236 5.21 14.92 -2.10
C HIS A 236 6.20 14.56 -3.22
N LYS A 237 7.39 14.08 -2.86
CA LYS A 237 8.44 13.69 -3.82
C LYS A 237 8.38 12.19 -4.13
N SER A 238 8.32 11.36 -3.08
CA SER A 238 8.18 9.92 -3.16
C SER A 238 7.84 9.34 -1.78
N VAL A 239 7.30 8.13 -1.74
CA VAL A 239 7.05 7.41 -0.47
C VAL A 239 8.36 7.25 0.30
N GLY A 240 8.37 7.64 1.58
CA GLY A 240 9.53 7.56 2.46
C GLY A 240 10.59 8.65 2.26
N ASN A 241 10.33 9.68 1.44
CA ASN A 241 11.26 10.78 1.26
C ASN A 241 11.21 11.74 2.47
N PRO A 242 12.34 12.02 3.13
CA PRO A 242 12.37 12.90 4.30
C PRO A 242 12.07 14.38 3.97
N ASP A 243 12.17 14.78 2.70
CA ASP A 243 11.86 16.13 2.25
C ASP A 243 10.40 16.31 1.81
N ASN A 244 9.53 15.33 2.06
CA ASN A 244 8.10 15.47 1.79
C ASN A 244 7.51 16.56 2.68
N LEU A 245 6.75 17.50 2.08
CA LEU A 245 5.93 18.42 2.87
C LEU A 245 4.71 17.67 3.44
N TYR A 246 4.06 16.86 2.61
CA TYR A 246 3.05 15.90 3.02
C TYR A 246 3.41 14.50 2.52
N ASP A 247 3.19 13.51 3.36
CA ASP A 247 3.21 12.11 2.96
C ASP A 247 1.88 11.73 2.33
N ARG A 248 1.94 11.12 1.14
CA ARG A 248 0.79 10.48 0.52
C ARG A 248 0.59 9.11 1.15
N ILE A 249 -0.58 8.91 1.73
CA ILE A 249 -0.97 7.68 2.44
C ILE A 249 -2.32 7.17 1.94
N LEU A 250 -2.58 5.89 2.16
CA LEU A 250 -3.91 5.30 2.06
C LEU A 250 -4.62 5.37 3.41
N ILE A 251 -5.88 5.79 3.40
CA ILE A 251 -6.71 5.85 4.60
C ILE A 251 -8.09 5.27 4.33
N ASN A 252 -8.72 4.77 5.39
CA ASN A 252 -10.12 4.36 5.38
C ASN A 252 -11.02 5.57 5.60
N VAL A 253 -11.82 5.90 4.59
CA VAL A 253 -12.79 6.98 4.63
C VAL A 253 -14.16 6.39 4.96
N THR A 254 -14.78 6.87 6.04
CA THR A 254 -16.14 6.50 6.39
C THR A 254 -17.11 7.37 5.60
N THR A 255 -17.95 6.75 4.79
CA THR A 255 -19.01 7.41 4.01
C THR A 255 -20.38 6.89 4.43
N ALA A 256 -21.45 7.51 3.94
CA ALA A 256 -22.82 7.03 4.17
C ALA A 256 -23.09 5.61 3.63
N SER A 257 -22.33 5.16 2.62
CA SER A 257 -22.45 3.84 2.01
C SER A 257 -21.49 2.79 2.57
N GLY A 258 -20.61 3.17 3.49
CA GLY A 258 -19.59 2.28 4.07
C GLY A 258 -18.18 2.86 4.03
N ILE A 259 -17.20 2.01 4.31
CA ILE A 259 -15.78 2.38 4.32
C ILE A 259 -15.21 2.23 2.92
N VAL A 260 -14.52 3.27 2.43
CA VAL A 260 -13.82 3.28 1.15
C VAL A 260 -12.36 3.63 1.40
N GLN A 261 -11.43 2.87 0.83
CA GLN A 261 -10.01 3.17 0.90
C GLN A 261 -9.68 4.27 -0.11
N ALA A 262 -8.92 5.29 0.30
CA ALA A 262 -8.58 6.43 -0.55
C ALA A 262 -7.18 6.96 -0.27
N TRP A 263 -6.56 7.55 -1.28
CA TRP A 263 -5.35 8.35 -1.11
C TRP A 263 -5.66 9.66 -0.41
N THR A 264 -4.80 10.08 0.52
CA THR A 264 -4.83 11.40 1.15
C THR A 264 -3.40 11.87 1.40
N TYR A 265 -3.26 13.14 1.76
CA TYR A 265 -2.01 13.74 2.17
C TYR A 265 -2.02 13.96 3.68
N ARG A 266 -0.90 13.72 4.36
CA ARG A 266 -0.77 13.84 5.82
C ARG A 266 0.58 14.46 6.17
N MET A 267 0.61 15.33 7.18
CA MET A 267 1.87 15.80 7.77
C MET A 267 2.27 14.90 8.94
N CYS A 268 3.57 14.62 9.04
CA CYS A 268 4.15 13.94 10.19
C CYS A 268 4.44 14.90 11.35
N GLU A 269 4.70 16.18 11.06
CA GLU A 269 5.05 17.17 12.08
C GLU A 269 3.83 17.90 12.64
N LEU A 270 3.85 18.12 13.96
CA LEU A 270 2.87 18.92 14.65
C LEU A 270 3.12 20.42 14.37
N ALA A 271 2.28 21.02 13.55
CA ALA A 271 2.33 22.45 13.25
C ALA A 271 0.94 23.08 13.27
N GLY A 272 0.88 24.38 13.57
CA GLY A 272 -0.35 25.17 13.55
C GLY A 272 -1.30 24.94 14.73
N SER A 273 -2.42 25.66 14.72
CA SER A 273 -3.47 25.55 15.73
C SER A 273 -4.47 24.46 15.36
N ARG A 274 -4.99 23.76 16.37
CA ARG A 274 -6.05 22.74 16.18
C ARG A 274 -7.34 23.38 15.70
N ILE A 275 -8.00 22.73 14.75
CA ILE A 275 -9.36 23.05 14.31
C ILE A 275 -10.31 22.09 15.03
N GLU A 276 -10.90 22.56 16.13
CA GLU A 276 -11.77 21.77 17.01
C GLU A 276 -12.98 21.15 16.29
N SER A 277 -13.46 21.79 15.22
CA SER A 277 -14.58 21.27 14.43
C SER A 277 -14.21 20.08 13.54
N GLY A 278 -12.92 19.83 13.31
CA GLY A 278 -12.45 18.84 12.34
C GLY A 278 -12.82 19.16 10.89
N ASP A 279 -13.37 20.34 10.61
CA ASP A 279 -13.85 20.74 9.29
C ASP A 279 -13.23 22.07 8.88
N TRP A 280 -12.38 22.05 7.85
CA TRP A 280 -11.72 23.24 7.32
C TRP A 280 -12.70 24.37 6.97
N LYS A 281 -13.91 24.05 6.51
CA LYS A 281 -14.92 25.06 6.15
C LYS A 281 -15.60 25.69 7.38
N ARG A 282 -15.30 25.18 8.58
CA ARG A 282 -15.80 25.65 9.90
C ARG A 282 -14.64 26.03 10.83
N ARG A 283 -13.53 26.51 10.24
CA ARG A 283 -12.32 26.98 10.93
C ARG A 283 -12.52 28.31 11.64
#